data_AF-A0A8X6LQW7-F1
#
_entry.id   AF-A0A8X6LQW7-F1
#
_cell.length_a   1.000
_cell.length_b   1.000
_cell.length_c   1.000
_cell.angle_alpha   90.00
_cell.angle_beta   90.00
_cell.angle_gamma   90.00
#
_symmetry.space_group_name_H-M   'P 1'
#
loop_
_entity.id
_entity.type
_entity.pdbx_description
1 polymer ?
#
loop_
_entity_poly.entity_id
_entity_poly.type
_entity_poly.pdbx_seq_one_letter_code
_entity_poly.pdbx_strand_id
1 'polypeptide(L)'
;ELEISASLNDDNGSIKLDLSHLLHLSELDLSFNSITELGNDVFGQDMPSLTNLILSNNGIERLGDRAFANLRNLRLLWLDGNRFGPIKRSMLPNPASRLQDFQLDNNAFTDIPDDLFTQMPELQDVSLRTNGITQMRERTYNPVWSHLEVLDIRGNPLECDSHMEWMFDNVSEDLSLSGQCEGPKGKEGYDLYSFIVSKGQD
;
A
#
# COMPACT_ATOMS: atom_id res chain seq x y z
N GLU A 1 31.51 6.14 -3.44
CA GLU A 1 30.43 6.84 -2.73
C GLU A 1 29.44 7.31 -3.77
N LEU A 2 28.20 6.84 -3.68
CA LEU A 2 27.10 7.36 -4.49
C LEU A 2 26.62 8.62 -3.78
N GLU A 3 26.96 9.78 -4.32
CA GLU A 3 26.42 11.05 -3.87
C GLU A 3 24.96 11.11 -4.37
N ILE A 4 24.02 10.61 -3.57
CA ILE A 4 22.59 10.85 -3.79
C ILE A 4 22.36 12.31 -3.42
N SER A 5 22.43 13.21 -4.40
CA SER A 5 22.06 14.60 -4.19
C SER A 5 20.54 14.73 -4.26
N ALA A 6 19.88 14.70 -3.10
CA ALA A 6 18.52 15.20 -3.00
C ALA A 6 18.58 16.73 -2.95
N SER A 7 18.10 17.41 -4.00
CA SER A 7 17.97 18.86 -3.98
C SER A 7 16.63 19.23 -3.37
N LEU A 8 16.65 19.79 -2.16
CA LEU A 8 15.52 20.36 -1.45
C LEU A 8 15.20 21.78 -1.96
N ASN A 9 15.10 22.03 -3.26
CA ASN A 9 14.89 23.40 -3.74
C ASN A 9 14.07 23.46 -5.04
N ASP A 10 12.87 22.90 -5.04
CA ASP A 10 11.77 23.55 -5.77
C ASP A 10 11.02 24.45 -4.78
N ASP A 11 10.50 25.58 -5.27
CA ASP A 11 9.90 26.65 -4.44
C ASP A 11 8.63 26.21 -3.67
N ASN A 12 8.26 24.92 -3.69
CA ASN A 12 7.13 24.33 -2.99
C ASN A 12 7.51 23.23 -1.98
N GLY A 13 8.81 22.97 -1.74
CA GLY A 13 9.24 21.93 -0.80
C GLY A 13 9.11 20.51 -1.34
N SER A 14 8.93 20.35 -2.65
CA SER A 14 8.97 19.03 -3.28
C SER A 14 10.41 18.59 -3.50
N ILE A 15 10.73 17.36 -3.11
CA ILE A 15 12.04 16.77 -3.42
C ILE A 15 12.04 16.42 -4.90
N LYS A 16 13.16 16.67 -5.57
CA LYS A 16 13.46 16.08 -6.88
C LYS A 16 14.74 15.27 -6.77
N LEU A 17 14.66 13.99 -7.15
CA LEU A 17 15.79 13.08 -7.10
C LEU A 17 16.31 12.90 -8.52
N ASP A 18 17.49 13.47 -8.81
CA ASP A 18 18.20 13.15 -10.05
C ASP A 18 19.01 11.88 -9.84
N LEU A 19 18.39 10.74 -10.16
CA LEU A 19 19.01 9.42 -10.11
C LEU A 19 19.41 8.95 -11.50
N SER A 20 19.58 9.88 -12.45
CA SER A 20 19.63 9.55 -13.86
C SER A 20 20.83 8.69 -14.27
N HIS A 21 21.92 8.84 -13.52
CA HIS A 21 23.15 8.09 -13.70
C HIS A 21 23.12 6.71 -13.03
N LEU A 22 22.09 6.41 -12.25
CA LEU A 22 21.98 5.17 -11.44
C LEU A 22 21.15 4.11 -12.15
N LEU A 23 21.47 3.85 -13.41
CA LEU A 23 20.69 2.97 -14.29
C LEU A 23 20.58 1.52 -13.81
N HIS A 24 21.44 1.10 -12.88
CA HIS A 24 21.48 -0.25 -12.31
C HIS A 24 21.00 -0.30 -10.85
N LEU A 25 20.49 0.80 -10.31
CA LEU A 25 19.97 0.83 -8.94
C LEU A 25 18.73 -0.06 -8.86
N SER A 26 18.80 -1.11 -8.05
CA SER A 26 17.70 -2.04 -7.82
C SER A 26 16.89 -1.72 -6.58
N GLU A 27 17.53 -1.12 -5.58
CA GLU A 27 16.94 -0.77 -4.30
C GLU A 27 17.30 0.66 -3.93
N LEU A 28 16.29 1.41 -3.49
CA LEU A 28 16.43 2.75 -2.98
C LEU A 28 15.72 2.83 -1.62
N ASP A 29 16.51 2.88 -0.56
CA ASP A 29 16.02 3.13 0.78
C ASP A 29 16.21 4.61 1.13
N LEU A 30 15.08 5.29 1.33
CA LEU A 30 14.98 6.67 1.78
C LEU A 30 14.24 6.74 3.12
N SER A 31 14.09 5.64 3.85
CA SER A 31 13.40 5.60 5.14
C SER A 31 14.07 6.49 6.18
N PHE A 32 13.28 6.92 7.17
CA PHE A 32 13.74 7.74 8.31
C PHE A 32 14.45 9.05 7.90
N ASN A 33 14.05 9.63 6.77
CA ASN A 33 14.40 11.00 6.41
C ASN A 33 13.25 11.95 6.80
N SER A 34 13.28 13.18 6.29
CA SER A 34 12.25 14.20 6.57
C SER A 34 11.53 14.62 5.28
N ILE A 35 11.20 13.63 4.44
CA ILE A 35 10.50 13.85 3.18
C ILE A 35 9.02 14.14 3.47
N THR A 36 8.59 15.38 3.31
CA THR A 36 7.19 15.77 3.58
C THR A 36 6.30 15.74 2.33
N GLU A 37 6.88 15.83 1.13
CA GLU A 37 6.15 15.83 -0.13
C GLU A 37 6.92 15.10 -1.25
N LEU A 38 6.21 14.28 -2.02
CA LEU A 38 6.68 13.75 -3.29
C LEU A 38 5.77 14.25 -4.41
N GLY A 39 6.32 15.10 -5.28
CA GLY A 39 5.61 15.62 -6.44
C GLY A 39 5.36 14.58 -7.53
N ASN A 40 4.68 14.99 -8.59
CA ASN A 40 4.53 14.17 -9.79
C ASN A 40 5.89 13.92 -10.44
N ASP A 41 6.09 12.68 -10.93
CA ASP A 41 7.30 12.30 -11.68
C ASP A 41 8.61 12.64 -10.93
N VAL A 42 8.62 12.51 -9.58
CA VAL A 42 9.72 12.93 -8.68
C VAL A 42 11.10 12.35 -9.01
N PHE A 43 11.12 11.14 -9.60
CA PHE A 43 12.33 10.46 -10.04
C PHE A 43 12.88 10.99 -11.38
N GLY A 44 12.17 11.94 -12.02
CA GLY A 44 12.59 12.68 -13.22
C GLY A 44 12.61 11.88 -14.52
N GLN A 45 12.90 10.59 -14.46
CA GLN A 45 13.03 9.68 -15.60
C GLN A 45 12.73 8.24 -15.22
N ASP A 46 12.56 7.37 -16.23
CA ASP A 46 12.40 5.93 -16.04
C ASP A 46 13.58 5.33 -15.26
N MET A 47 13.27 4.53 -14.24
CA MET A 47 14.25 3.77 -13.46
C MET A 47 14.07 2.28 -13.74
N PRO A 48 14.64 1.76 -14.85
CA PRO A 48 14.31 0.43 -15.35
C PRO A 48 14.80 -0.71 -14.46
N SER A 49 15.82 -0.48 -13.63
CA SER A 49 16.33 -1.51 -12.71
C SER A 49 15.72 -1.44 -11.31
N LEU A 50 15.03 -0.35 -10.94
CA LEU A 50 14.53 -0.18 -9.57
C LEU A 50 13.34 -1.11 -9.33
N THR A 51 13.51 -2.02 -8.37
CA THR A 51 12.48 -2.98 -7.94
C THR A 51 11.99 -2.69 -6.53
N ASN A 52 12.82 -2.09 -5.68
CA ASN A 52 12.52 -1.87 -4.26
C ASN A 52 12.64 -0.38 -3.92
N LEU A 53 11.56 0.20 -3.40
CA LEU A 53 11.55 1.58 -2.91
C LEU A 53 10.99 1.61 -1.49
N ILE A 54 11.81 2.07 -0.56
CA ILE A 54 11.45 2.19 0.84
C ILE A 54 11.42 3.68 1.19
N LEU A 55 10.23 4.16 1.56
CA LEU A 55 9.94 5.55 1.95
C LEU A 55 9.36 5.62 3.36
N SER A 56 9.53 4.56 4.13
CA SER A 56 8.98 4.41 5.47
C SER A 56 9.43 5.52 6.42
N ASN A 57 8.55 5.99 7.29
CA ASN A 57 8.87 6.92 8.38
C ASN A 57 9.51 8.25 7.91
N ASN A 58 8.91 8.91 6.92
CA ASN A 58 9.40 10.16 6.35
C ASN A 58 8.57 11.41 6.67
N GLY A 59 7.37 11.23 7.22
CA GLY A 59 6.44 12.35 7.43
C GLY A 59 5.81 12.87 6.14
N ILE A 60 5.68 12.02 5.11
CA ILE A 60 5.06 12.40 3.83
C ILE A 60 3.60 12.75 4.09
N GLU A 61 3.21 13.99 3.80
CA GLU A 61 1.85 14.51 3.90
C GLU A 61 1.21 14.68 2.51
N ARG A 62 2.01 14.71 1.44
CA ARG A 62 1.54 14.95 0.07
C ARG A 62 2.22 14.02 -0.92
N LEU A 63 1.42 13.26 -1.66
CA LEU A 63 1.85 12.46 -2.81
C LEU A 63 1.15 12.98 -4.07
N GLY A 64 1.93 13.28 -5.10
CA GLY A 64 1.41 13.61 -6.42
C GLY A 64 0.71 12.43 -7.06
N ASP A 65 -0.33 12.70 -7.86
CA ASP A 65 -1.10 11.72 -8.62
C ASP A 65 -0.26 10.89 -9.61
N ARG A 66 1.03 11.20 -9.81
CA ARG A 66 1.96 10.44 -10.64
C ARG A 66 3.33 10.27 -9.97
N ALA A 67 3.37 10.30 -8.64
CA ALA A 67 4.62 10.23 -7.89
C ALA A 67 5.52 9.06 -8.32
N PHE A 68 4.92 7.88 -8.56
CA PHE A 68 5.67 6.66 -8.90
C PHE A 68 5.59 6.28 -10.38
N ALA A 69 5.18 7.19 -11.27
CA ALA A 69 4.92 6.87 -12.68
C ALA A 69 6.14 6.27 -13.40
N ASN A 70 7.36 6.66 -13.03
CA ASN A 70 8.56 6.21 -13.74
C ASN A 70 9.13 4.86 -13.24
N LEU A 71 8.49 4.23 -12.25
CA LEU A 71 8.99 3.02 -11.57
C LEU A 71 8.31 1.75 -12.09
N ARG A 72 8.48 1.45 -13.38
CA ARG A 72 7.71 0.41 -14.10
C ARG A 72 7.97 -1.02 -13.63
N ASN A 73 9.13 -1.28 -13.03
CA ASN A 73 9.54 -2.60 -12.55
C ASN A 73 9.50 -2.72 -11.03
N LEU A 74 8.87 -1.75 -10.34
CA LEU A 74 8.75 -1.75 -8.90
C LEU A 74 7.92 -2.96 -8.45
N ARG A 75 8.49 -3.73 -7.52
CA ARG A 75 7.91 -4.91 -6.90
C ARG A 75 7.58 -4.66 -5.43
N LEU A 76 8.41 -3.86 -4.76
CA LEU A 76 8.26 -3.52 -3.35
C LEU A 76 8.13 -2.01 -3.20
N LEU A 77 7.05 -1.58 -2.55
CA LEU A 77 6.83 -0.20 -2.17
C LEU A 77 6.40 -0.12 -0.70
N TRP A 78 7.27 0.45 0.13
CA TRP A 78 6.96 0.67 1.54
C TRP A 78 6.76 2.15 1.80
N LEU A 79 5.55 2.50 2.26
CA LEU A 79 5.11 3.85 2.58
C LEU A 79 4.61 3.96 4.03
N ASP A 80 4.90 2.96 4.87
CA ASP A 80 4.47 2.92 6.27
C ASP A 80 5.03 4.08 7.11
N GLY A 81 4.29 4.47 8.15
CA GLY A 81 4.72 5.54 9.05
C GLY A 81 4.76 6.92 8.41
N ASN A 82 3.95 7.14 7.38
CA ASN A 82 3.70 8.46 6.77
C ASN A 82 2.28 8.94 7.10
N ARG A 83 1.79 10.02 6.48
CA ARG A 83 0.45 10.60 6.76
C ARG A 83 -0.20 11.25 5.54
N PHE A 84 0.06 10.74 4.34
CA PHE A 84 -0.25 11.48 3.11
C PHE A 84 -1.73 11.53 2.76
N GLY A 85 -2.53 10.54 3.17
CA GLY A 85 -3.99 10.57 3.04
C GLY A 85 -4.55 10.79 1.61
N PRO A 86 -5.83 10.43 1.42
CA PRO A 86 -6.11 9.10 0.88
C PRO A 86 -5.16 8.68 -0.27
N ILE A 87 -4.62 7.46 -0.17
CA ILE A 87 -3.93 6.83 -1.30
C ILE A 87 -4.84 6.83 -2.54
N LYS A 88 -4.31 7.05 -3.73
CA LYS A 88 -5.08 7.00 -4.99
C LYS A 88 -4.44 6.05 -5.97
N ARG A 89 -5.27 5.35 -6.76
CA ARG A 89 -4.79 4.49 -7.87
C ARG A 89 -3.91 5.25 -8.87
N SER A 90 -4.19 6.53 -9.09
CA SER A 90 -3.43 7.40 -9.99
C SER A 90 -1.95 7.45 -9.63
N MET A 91 -1.59 7.48 -8.33
CA MET A 91 -0.22 7.59 -7.82
C MET A 91 0.69 6.45 -8.30
N LEU A 92 0.10 5.29 -8.65
CA LEU A 92 0.77 4.04 -9.03
C LEU A 92 0.45 3.64 -10.49
N PRO A 93 0.51 4.53 -11.48
CA PRO A 93 -0.08 4.24 -12.79
C PRO A 93 0.63 3.06 -13.48
N ASN A 94 1.96 3.02 -13.40
CA ASN A 94 2.80 1.96 -13.97
C ASN A 94 3.21 0.87 -12.97
N PRO A 95 3.64 1.19 -11.72
CA PRO A 95 4.06 0.17 -10.74
C PRO A 95 3.02 -0.91 -10.47
N ALA A 96 1.73 -0.56 -10.50
CA ALA A 96 0.62 -1.46 -10.19
C ALA A 96 0.73 -2.82 -10.90
N SER A 97 1.16 -2.85 -12.16
CA SER A 97 1.26 -4.10 -12.95
C SER A 97 2.32 -5.11 -12.48
N ARG A 98 3.25 -4.72 -11.60
CA ARG A 98 4.39 -5.52 -11.13
C ARG A 98 4.57 -5.52 -9.62
N LEU A 99 3.78 -4.72 -8.90
CA LEU A 99 3.88 -4.59 -7.46
C LEU A 99 3.46 -5.91 -6.80
N GLN A 100 4.28 -6.39 -5.89
CA GLN A 100 4.16 -7.67 -5.16
C GLN A 100 3.97 -7.42 -3.67
N ASP A 101 4.70 -6.46 -3.11
CA ASP A 101 4.68 -6.09 -1.70
C ASP A 101 4.35 -4.60 -1.54
N PHE A 102 3.24 -4.31 -0.86
CA PHE A 102 2.76 -2.95 -0.63
C PHE A 102 2.43 -2.70 0.85
N GLN A 103 3.32 -1.95 1.52
CA GLN A 103 3.20 -1.64 2.95
C GLN A 103 2.70 -0.21 3.15
N LEU A 104 1.55 -0.09 3.83
CA LEU A 104 0.79 1.15 4.02
C LEU A 104 0.42 1.40 5.48
N ASP A 105 1.11 0.73 6.40
CA ASP A 105 0.84 0.81 7.83
C ASP A 105 0.93 2.23 8.37
N ASN A 106 0.15 2.52 9.41
CA ASN A 106 0.29 3.75 10.20
C ASN A 106 0.28 5.03 9.34
N ASN A 107 -0.70 5.14 8.43
CA ASN A 107 -0.92 6.30 7.56
C ASN A 107 -2.23 7.06 7.85
N ALA A 108 -2.92 6.68 8.93
CA ALA A 108 -4.22 7.24 9.33
C ALA A 108 -5.32 7.12 8.25
N PHE A 109 -5.25 6.10 7.38
CA PHE A 109 -6.31 5.86 6.39
C PHE A 109 -7.61 5.44 7.07
N THR A 110 -8.71 6.11 6.78
CA THR A 110 -10.04 5.69 7.25
C THR A 110 -10.78 4.82 6.25
N ASP A 111 -10.31 4.78 5.01
CA ASP A 111 -10.92 4.05 3.90
C ASP A 111 -9.88 3.76 2.81
N ILE A 112 -10.14 2.74 2.00
CA ILE A 112 -9.34 2.37 0.83
C ILE A 112 -10.18 2.55 -0.43
N PRO A 113 -9.75 3.38 -1.40
CA PRO A 113 -10.50 3.58 -2.63
C PRO A 113 -10.69 2.28 -3.39
N ASP A 114 -11.86 2.12 -3.97
CA ASP A 114 -12.26 0.86 -4.58
C ASP A 114 -11.48 0.51 -5.84
N ASP A 115 -10.82 1.49 -6.46
CA ASP A 115 -9.98 1.28 -7.62
C ASP A 115 -8.51 1.02 -7.26
N LEU A 116 -8.11 1.11 -5.98
CA LEU A 116 -6.69 1.08 -5.57
C LEU A 116 -5.97 -0.17 -6.08
N PHE A 117 -6.58 -1.35 -5.90
CA PHE A 117 -5.95 -2.64 -6.26
C PHE A 117 -6.25 -3.08 -7.69
N THR A 118 -6.87 -2.22 -8.52
CA THR A 118 -7.16 -2.57 -9.92
C THR A 118 -5.88 -2.69 -10.74
N GLN A 119 -5.83 -3.72 -11.59
CA GLN A 119 -4.68 -4.02 -12.45
C GLN A 119 -3.38 -4.30 -11.66
N MET A 120 -3.49 -4.98 -10.52
CA MET A 120 -2.35 -5.42 -9.69
C MET A 120 -2.24 -6.95 -9.66
N PRO A 121 -2.01 -7.63 -10.81
CA PRO A 121 -2.08 -9.09 -10.91
C PRO A 121 -0.94 -9.84 -10.21
N GLU A 122 0.12 -9.14 -9.81
CA GLU A 122 1.26 -9.72 -9.11
C GLU A 122 1.25 -9.41 -7.59
N LEU A 123 0.24 -8.68 -7.09
CA LEU A 123 0.19 -8.27 -5.69
C LEU A 123 -0.10 -9.45 -4.78
N GLN A 124 0.81 -9.72 -3.85
CA GLN A 124 0.77 -10.88 -2.96
C GLN A 124 0.69 -10.46 -1.50
N ASP A 125 1.46 -9.43 -1.13
CA ASP A 125 1.62 -8.99 0.25
C ASP A 125 1.12 -7.55 0.41
N VAL A 126 0.10 -7.39 1.25
CA VAL A 126 -0.45 -6.07 1.59
C VAL A 126 -0.54 -5.94 3.10
N SER A 127 0.01 -4.84 3.61
CA SER A 127 -0.18 -4.45 5.01
C SER A 127 -0.80 -3.07 5.11
N LEU A 128 -1.86 -3.00 5.89
CA LEU A 128 -2.67 -1.81 6.17
C LEU A 128 -2.81 -1.60 7.69
N ARG A 129 -1.88 -2.13 8.49
CA ARG A 129 -1.98 -2.15 9.95
C ARG A 129 -2.06 -0.76 10.54
N THR A 130 -2.70 -0.67 11.70
CA THR A 130 -2.71 0.55 12.53
C THR A 130 -3.17 1.77 11.71
N ASN A 131 -4.27 1.60 10.97
CA ASN A 131 -4.97 2.68 10.31
C ASN A 131 -6.35 2.86 10.98
N GLY A 132 -7.22 3.66 10.39
CA GLY A 132 -8.60 3.88 10.84
C GLY A 132 -9.65 3.21 9.96
N ILE A 133 -9.29 2.13 9.24
CA ILE A 133 -10.18 1.48 8.26
C ILE A 133 -11.32 0.79 9.01
N THR A 134 -12.56 1.11 8.65
CA THR A 134 -13.73 0.51 9.29
C THR A 134 -14.36 -0.62 8.47
N GLN A 135 -14.07 -0.72 7.17
CA GLN A 135 -14.74 -1.67 6.29
C GLN A 135 -13.80 -2.26 5.24
N MET A 136 -14.05 -3.52 4.87
CA MET A 136 -13.42 -4.16 3.73
C MET A 136 -14.46 -4.41 2.63
N ARG A 137 -14.54 -3.50 1.64
CA ARG A 137 -15.53 -3.59 0.57
C ARG A 137 -15.09 -4.54 -0.53
N GLU A 138 -15.99 -5.42 -0.97
CA GLU A 138 -15.72 -6.38 -2.04
C GLU A 138 -15.07 -5.73 -3.27
N ARG A 139 -15.66 -4.64 -3.79
CA ARG A 139 -15.15 -3.95 -4.98
C ARG A 139 -13.70 -3.46 -4.86
N THR A 140 -13.22 -3.21 -3.63
CA THR A 140 -11.83 -2.80 -3.39
C THR A 140 -10.88 -3.98 -3.48
N TYR A 141 -11.17 -5.09 -2.80
CA TYR A 141 -10.22 -6.19 -2.59
C TYR A 141 -10.40 -7.36 -3.58
N ASN A 142 -11.60 -7.55 -4.14
CA ASN A 142 -11.90 -8.62 -5.11
C ASN A 142 -10.92 -8.68 -6.30
N PRO A 143 -10.42 -7.55 -6.87
CA PRO A 143 -9.44 -7.60 -7.96
C PRO A 143 -8.15 -8.37 -7.65
N VAL A 144 -7.80 -8.52 -6.37
CA VAL A 144 -6.56 -9.18 -5.92
C VAL A 144 -6.80 -10.37 -5.00
N TRP A 145 -8.03 -10.54 -4.50
CA TRP A 145 -8.37 -11.49 -3.42
C TRP A 145 -7.91 -12.93 -3.69
N SER A 146 -8.06 -13.41 -4.93
CA SER A 146 -7.75 -14.81 -5.29
C SER A 146 -6.24 -15.13 -5.33
N HIS A 147 -5.37 -14.13 -5.30
CA HIS A 147 -3.92 -14.32 -5.42
C HIS A 147 -3.11 -13.60 -4.34
N LEU A 148 -3.78 -12.99 -3.35
CA LEU A 148 -3.10 -12.50 -2.16
C LEU A 148 -2.58 -13.70 -1.34
N GLU A 149 -1.35 -13.57 -0.85
CA GLU A 149 -0.72 -14.51 0.08
C GLU A 149 -0.80 -13.97 1.50
N VAL A 150 -0.62 -12.65 1.68
CA VAL A 150 -0.71 -12.00 2.99
C VAL A 150 -1.57 -10.74 2.89
N LEU A 151 -2.56 -10.65 3.78
CA LEU A 151 -3.26 -9.41 4.07
C LEU A 151 -3.27 -9.15 5.58
N ASP A 152 -2.54 -8.14 6.00
CA ASP A 152 -2.50 -7.71 7.40
C ASP A 152 -3.21 -6.37 7.59
N ILE A 153 -4.35 -6.42 8.26
CA ILE A 153 -5.19 -5.25 8.56
C ILE A 153 -5.37 -5.06 10.07
N ARG A 154 -4.49 -5.65 10.89
CA ARG A 154 -4.56 -5.53 12.37
C ARG A 154 -4.49 -4.08 12.84
N GLY A 155 -5.16 -3.78 13.96
CA GLY A 155 -5.17 -2.45 14.53
C GLY A 155 -6.01 -1.45 13.74
N ASN A 156 -7.01 -1.92 13.01
CA ASN A 156 -8.04 -1.10 12.38
C ASN A 156 -9.40 -1.34 13.06
N PRO A 157 -10.25 -0.31 13.21
CA PRO A 157 -11.56 -0.41 13.85
C PRO A 157 -12.61 -1.06 12.92
N LEU A 158 -12.39 -2.31 12.53
CA LEU A 158 -13.22 -2.99 11.53
C LEU A 158 -14.63 -3.31 12.05
N GLU A 159 -15.64 -2.90 11.29
CA GLU A 159 -17.04 -3.24 11.47
C GLU A 159 -17.37 -4.48 10.64
N CYS A 160 -17.33 -5.65 11.28
CA CYS A 160 -17.59 -6.95 10.68
C CYS A 160 -19.09 -7.23 10.54
N ASP A 161 -19.73 -6.51 9.62
CA ASP A 161 -21.13 -6.63 9.28
C ASP A 161 -21.35 -7.44 7.98
N SER A 162 -22.55 -7.36 7.41
CA SER A 162 -22.90 -8.08 6.18
C SER A 162 -22.09 -7.65 4.94
N HIS A 163 -21.42 -6.50 4.97
CA HIS A 163 -20.60 -6.04 3.84
C HIS A 163 -19.26 -6.76 3.74
N MET A 164 -18.89 -7.58 4.72
CA MET A 164 -17.69 -8.43 4.69
C MET A 164 -18.00 -9.88 4.29
N GLU A 165 -19.26 -10.22 4.00
CA GLU A 165 -19.65 -11.61 3.67
C GLU A 165 -19.01 -12.13 2.37
N TRP A 166 -18.66 -11.25 1.43
CA TRP A 166 -17.96 -11.62 0.21
C TRP A 166 -16.61 -12.33 0.48
N MET A 167 -15.99 -12.10 1.65
CA MET A 167 -14.70 -12.69 2.02
C MET A 167 -14.80 -14.21 2.22
N PHE A 168 -16.00 -14.75 2.37
CA PHE A 168 -16.24 -16.20 2.45
C PHE A 168 -16.10 -16.89 1.08
N ASP A 169 -16.28 -16.13 0.00
CA ASP A 169 -16.24 -16.67 -1.34
C ASP A 169 -14.81 -16.62 -1.89
N ASN A 170 -14.32 -17.76 -2.38
CA ASN A 170 -13.03 -17.88 -3.07
C ASN A 170 -11.80 -17.45 -2.23
N VAL A 171 -11.83 -17.65 -0.91
CA VAL A 171 -10.63 -17.50 -0.08
C VAL A 171 -9.59 -18.55 -0.46
N SER A 172 -8.36 -18.11 -0.75
CA SER A 172 -7.24 -19.03 -0.98
C SER A 172 -6.89 -19.79 0.31
N GLU A 173 -6.60 -21.09 0.21
CA GLU A 173 -6.14 -21.89 1.37
C GLU A 173 -4.83 -21.36 1.95
N ASP A 174 -4.00 -20.73 1.10
CA ASP A 174 -2.69 -20.18 1.47
C ASP A 174 -2.77 -18.73 1.97
N LEU A 175 -3.95 -18.08 1.96
CA LEU A 175 -4.08 -16.70 2.41
C LEU A 175 -3.86 -16.60 3.93
N SER A 176 -2.81 -15.88 4.31
CA SER A 176 -2.59 -15.40 5.66
C SER A 176 -3.32 -14.07 5.88
N LEU A 177 -4.56 -14.16 6.38
CA LEU A 177 -5.36 -13.00 6.76
C LEU A 177 -5.20 -12.70 8.25
N SER A 178 -4.76 -11.48 8.57
CA SER A 178 -4.61 -11.01 9.96
C SER A 178 -5.46 -9.76 10.20
N GLY A 179 -6.43 -9.86 11.11
CA GLY A 179 -7.28 -8.72 11.47
C GLY A 179 -8.31 -9.11 12.53
N GLN A 180 -8.85 -8.12 13.22
CA GLN A 180 -9.87 -8.33 14.25
C GLN A 180 -11.01 -7.34 14.07
N CYS A 181 -12.21 -7.80 14.37
CA CYS A 181 -13.42 -6.98 14.41
C CYS A 181 -13.40 -6.10 15.66
N GLU A 182 -13.68 -4.81 15.49
CA GLU A 182 -13.97 -3.87 16.59
C GLU A 182 -15.49 -3.68 16.78
N GLY A 183 -16.28 -4.04 15.78
CA GLY A 183 -17.74 -4.03 15.83
C GLY A 183 -18.35 -4.94 14.75
N PRO A 184 -19.68 -5.01 14.64
CA PRO A 184 -20.65 -4.39 15.54
C PRO A 184 -20.69 -5.10 16.90
N LYS A 185 -21.52 -4.59 17.82
CA LYS A 185 -21.67 -5.16 19.16
C LYS A 185 -21.96 -6.66 19.15
N GLY A 186 -21.16 -7.43 19.89
CA GLY A 186 -21.17 -8.89 19.93
C GLY A 186 -20.19 -9.56 18.96
N LYS A 187 -19.44 -8.79 18.17
CA LYS A 187 -18.37 -9.27 17.27
C LYS A 187 -16.99 -8.74 17.64
N GLU A 188 -16.87 -7.94 18.70
CA GLU A 188 -15.59 -7.36 19.11
C GLU A 188 -14.57 -8.46 19.45
N GLY A 189 -13.35 -8.31 18.94
CA GLY A 189 -12.26 -9.26 19.11
C GLY A 189 -12.35 -10.53 18.25
N TYR A 190 -13.38 -10.68 17.41
CA TYR A 190 -13.43 -11.79 16.46
C TYR A 190 -12.28 -11.69 15.45
N ASP A 191 -11.51 -12.76 15.35
CA ASP A 191 -10.45 -12.91 14.35
C ASP A 191 -11.05 -13.14 12.96
N LEU A 192 -10.58 -12.38 11.97
CA LEU A 192 -11.14 -12.42 10.60
C LEU A 192 -10.92 -13.77 9.92
N TYR A 193 -9.76 -14.39 10.11
CA TYR A 193 -9.48 -15.69 9.48
C TYR A 193 -10.43 -16.76 10.06
N SER A 194 -10.56 -16.79 11.38
CA SER A 194 -11.49 -17.67 12.09
C SER A 194 -12.94 -17.41 11.67
N PHE A 195 -13.31 -16.14 11.47
CA PHE A 195 -14.63 -15.74 10.98
C PHE A 195 -14.90 -16.31 9.58
N ILE A 196 -13.94 -16.19 8.65
CA ILE A 196 -14.06 -16.72 7.29
C ILE A 196 -14.22 -18.23 7.28
N VAL A 197 -13.32 -18.96 7.96
CA VAL A 197 -13.30 -20.42 7.93
C VAL A 197 -14.55 -21.04 8.58
N SER A 198 -15.10 -20.40 9.62
CA SER A 198 -16.29 -20.91 10.33
C SER A 198 -17.58 -20.89 9.50
N LYS A 199 -17.68 -19.99 8.52
CA LYS A 199 -18.86 -19.80 7.66
C LYS A 199 -18.81 -20.61 6.36
N GLY A 200 -17.63 -21.06 5.93
CA GLY A 200 -17.45 -21.93 4.77
C GLY A 200 -17.77 -23.42 5.01
N GLN A 201 -18.22 -23.78 6.22
CA GLN A 201 -18.53 -25.16 6.62
C GLN A 201 -20.04 -25.43 6.87
N ASP A 202 -20.90 -24.41 6.76
CA ASP A 202 -22.37 -24.52 6.85
C ASP A 202 -23.02 -24.49 5.45
#